data_AF-A0A1A8L7X3-F1
#
_entry.id   AF-A0A1A8L7X3-F1
#
_cell.length_a   1.000
_cell.length_b   1.000
_cell.length_c   1.000
_cell.angle_alpha   90.00
_cell.angle_beta   90.00
_cell.angle_gamma   90.00
#
_symmetry.space_group_name_H-M   'P 1'
#
loop_
_entity.id
_entity.type
_entity.pdbx_description
1 polymer ?
#
loop_
_entity_poly.entity_id
_entity_poly.type
_entity_poly.pdbx_seq_one_letter_code
_entity_poly.pdbx_strand_id
1 'polypeptide(L)'
;MTGARPKPGQIMIKEIVIVRHPVSVCVPVNHKVTLRVRAEGKSILHYQWFTEDEREVPGGTQADLTFTALKTQLFVCRVNDPFNNCVFSEWVKVKVLDINKSGLPVDWQGEPHIAINPKPQTVRLGSKLTLRCAAFGVPAPHYQWYKNGHPLQNKTSDALQIDGVTAEHKGSYLCSISNVLEERWTEPVDVDIVQPDQVSPPALTASDKVALLIGNLNYSNYPSLMAPVMDVHELSNLLQQLGFRVVSLLDLTKEEMLAAIDKFIQLLDRGVYGLFYYAGHGYE
;
A
#
# COMPACT_ATOMS: atom_id res chain seq x y z
N MET A 1 -64.08 -19.76 -43.62
CA MET A 1 -64.75 -19.15 -42.44
C MET A 1 -64.85 -20.26 -41.41
N THR A 2 -64.20 -20.26 -40.25
CA THR A 2 -63.83 -19.18 -39.33
C THR A 2 -62.51 -19.55 -38.65
N GLY A 3 -61.55 -18.61 -38.64
CA GLY A 3 -60.30 -18.76 -37.89
C GLY A 3 -60.53 -18.41 -36.42
N ALA A 4 -60.10 -19.28 -35.51
CA ALA A 4 -59.94 -18.95 -34.11
C ALA A 4 -58.49 -18.51 -33.86
N ARG A 5 -58.30 -17.20 -33.61
CA ARG A 5 -57.03 -16.66 -33.12
C ARG A 5 -56.73 -17.25 -31.73
N PRO A 6 -55.46 -17.56 -31.41
CA PRO A 6 -55.07 -17.79 -30.02
C PRO A 6 -55.22 -16.48 -29.23
N LYS A 7 -55.89 -16.55 -28.07
CA LYS A 7 -56.01 -15.41 -27.15
C LYS A 7 -54.62 -15.06 -26.60
N PRO A 8 -54.19 -13.79 -26.64
CA PRO A 8 -52.99 -13.35 -25.94
C PRO A 8 -53.35 -13.04 -24.48
N GLY A 9 -52.53 -13.53 -23.55
CA GLY A 9 -52.57 -13.10 -22.15
C GLY A 9 -53.02 -14.18 -21.16
N GLN A 10 -52.06 -14.98 -20.68
CA GLN A 10 -51.95 -15.28 -19.26
C GLN A 10 -50.56 -15.87 -18.99
N ILE A 11 -49.66 -15.05 -18.45
CA ILE A 11 -48.42 -15.57 -17.85
C ILE A 11 -48.88 -16.37 -16.61
N MET A 12 -48.78 -17.70 -16.69
CA MET A 12 -49.00 -18.59 -15.55
C MET A 12 -47.85 -18.43 -14.56
N ILE A 13 -47.93 -17.51 -13.60
CA ILE A 13 -47.05 -17.55 -12.43
C ILE A 13 -47.66 -18.55 -11.44
N LYS A 14 -47.30 -19.84 -11.50
CA LYS A 14 -47.74 -20.84 -10.50
C LYS A 14 -46.79 -20.95 -9.31
N GLU A 15 -45.56 -20.45 -9.45
CA GLU A 15 -44.47 -20.68 -8.51
C GLU A 15 -43.90 -19.33 -8.05
N ILE A 16 -43.31 -19.30 -6.85
CA ILE A 16 -42.60 -18.13 -6.35
C ILE A 16 -41.38 -17.91 -7.23
N VAL A 17 -41.20 -16.72 -7.77
CA VAL A 17 -40.05 -16.37 -8.61
C VAL A 17 -39.34 -15.19 -8.00
N ILE A 18 -38.04 -15.32 -7.72
CA ILE A 18 -37.20 -14.19 -7.34
C ILE A 18 -36.83 -13.42 -8.62
N VAL A 19 -37.42 -12.23 -8.79
CA VAL A 19 -37.16 -11.36 -9.95
C VAL A 19 -35.96 -10.45 -9.74
N ARG A 20 -35.54 -10.24 -8.49
CA ARG A 20 -34.30 -9.51 -8.16
C ARG A 20 -33.61 -10.11 -6.96
N HIS A 21 -32.45 -10.69 -7.19
CA HIS A 21 -31.57 -11.14 -6.13
C HIS A 21 -30.90 -9.95 -5.42
N PRO A 22 -30.51 -10.12 -4.14
CA PRO A 22 -29.67 -9.14 -3.48
C PRO A 22 -28.29 -9.14 -4.14
N VAL A 23 -27.51 -8.08 -3.89
CA VAL A 23 -26.15 -7.95 -4.40
C VAL A 23 -25.14 -7.97 -3.25
N SER A 24 -23.96 -8.54 -3.50
CA SER A 24 -22.84 -8.42 -2.56
C SER A 24 -22.42 -6.96 -2.43
N VAL A 25 -21.85 -6.58 -1.28
CA VAL A 25 -21.38 -5.22 -0.99
C VAL A 25 -20.02 -5.25 -0.29
N CYS A 26 -19.25 -4.17 -0.42
CA CYS A 26 -18.02 -3.94 0.32
C CYS A 26 -18.09 -2.58 0.99
N VAL A 27 -18.08 -2.52 2.31
CA VAL A 27 -18.32 -1.29 3.08
C VAL A 27 -17.34 -1.17 4.25
N PRO A 28 -17.11 0.04 4.81
CA PRO A 28 -16.34 0.17 6.04
C PRO A 28 -17.10 -0.41 7.24
N VAL A 29 -16.36 -0.68 8.31
CA VAL A 29 -16.95 -1.04 9.60
C VAL A 29 -17.93 0.04 10.08
N ASN A 30 -19.03 -0.39 10.71
CA ASN A 30 -20.12 0.46 11.17
C ASN A 30 -20.94 1.17 10.08
N HIS A 31 -20.82 0.75 8.82
CA HIS A 31 -21.66 1.28 7.74
C HIS A 31 -23.05 0.64 7.74
N LYS A 32 -24.09 1.43 7.47
CA LYS A 32 -25.47 0.95 7.36
C LYS A 32 -25.70 0.35 5.97
N VAL A 33 -26.02 -0.93 5.90
CA VAL A 33 -26.26 -1.67 4.65
C VAL A 33 -27.74 -2.01 4.53
N THR A 34 -28.26 -2.04 3.30
CA THR A 34 -29.59 -2.60 3.00
C THR A 34 -29.48 -3.64 1.90
N LEU A 35 -29.69 -4.91 2.24
CA LEU A 35 -29.85 -6.00 1.27
C LEU A 35 -31.31 -6.05 0.81
N ARG A 36 -31.54 -6.34 -0.48
CA ARG A 36 -32.86 -6.19 -1.10
C ARG A 36 -33.18 -7.35 -2.03
N VAL A 37 -34.21 -8.13 -1.70
CA VAL A 37 -34.76 -9.20 -2.55
C VAL A 37 -36.09 -8.74 -3.16
N ARG A 38 -36.39 -9.08 -4.41
CA ARG A 38 -37.74 -8.90 -4.98
C ARG A 38 -38.21 -10.22 -5.55
N ALA A 39 -39.43 -10.59 -5.20
CA ALA A 39 -40.04 -11.84 -5.62
C ALA A 39 -41.50 -11.61 -6.01
N GLU A 40 -41.98 -12.41 -6.94
CA GLU A 40 -43.36 -12.43 -7.43
C GLU A 40 -43.98 -13.78 -7.11
N GLY A 41 -45.28 -13.76 -6.79
CA GLY A 41 -46.07 -14.94 -6.49
C GLY A 41 -47.55 -14.59 -6.49
N LYS A 42 -48.42 -15.62 -6.53
CA LYS A 42 -49.87 -15.44 -6.51
C LYS A 42 -50.45 -15.10 -5.14
N SER A 43 -49.66 -15.36 -4.10
CA SER A 43 -50.06 -15.23 -2.70
C SER A 43 -49.20 -14.18 -2.01
N ILE A 44 -49.59 -13.81 -0.80
CA ILE A 44 -48.73 -13.01 0.08
C ILE A 44 -47.43 -13.78 0.32
N LEU A 45 -46.30 -13.12 0.09
CA LEU A 45 -44.98 -13.71 0.30
C LEU A 45 -44.45 -13.33 1.68
N HIS A 46 -43.84 -14.30 2.34
CA HIS A 46 -43.11 -14.15 3.58
C HIS A 46 -41.61 -14.24 3.31
N TYR A 47 -40.83 -13.46 4.06
CA TYR A 47 -39.39 -13.39 3.94
C TYR A 47 -38.75 -13.82 5.25
N GLN A 48 -37.60 -14.47 5.17
CA GLN A 48 -36.73 -14.68 6.32
C GLN A 48 -35.28 -14.66 5.85
N TRP A 49 -34.45 -13.83 6.47
CA TRP A 49 -33.02 -13.77 6.20
C TRP A 49 -32.24 -14.72 7.11
N PHE A 50 -31.18 -15.29 6.56
CA PHE A 50 -30.28 -16.23 7.22
C PHE A 50 -28.83 -15.81 7.04
N THR A 51 -28.00 -16.12 8.02
CA THR A 51 -26.54 -16.03 7.95
C THR A 51 -25.93 -17.36 7.51
N GLU A 52 -24.61 -17.38 7.25
CA GLU A 52 -23.88 -18.55 6.74
C GLU A 52 -23.93 -19.79 7.65
N ASP A 53 -24.21 -19.58 8.95
CA ASP A 53 -24.40 -20.61 9.96
C ASP A 53 -25.87 -21.07 10.07
N GLU A 54 -26.67 -20.79 9.05
CA GLU A 54 -28.10 -21.14 8.92
C GLU A 54 -28.98 -20.57 10.04
N ARG A 55 -28.49 -19.56 10.76
CA ARG A 55 -29.27 -18.89 11.80
C ARG A 55 -30.17 -17.82 11.19
N GLU A 56 -31.41 -17.80 11.66
CA GLU A 56 -32.34 -16.73 11.33
C GLU A 56 -31.82 -15.40 11.87
N VAL A 57 -31.80 -14.39 11.01
CA VAL A 57 -31.57 -13.00 11.43
C VAL A 57 -32.82 -12.52 12.15
N PRO A 58 -32.75 -12.19 13.46
CA PRO A 58 -33.92 -11.74 14.21
C PRO A 58 -34.51 -10.47 13.60
N GLY A 59 -35.81 -10.47 13.34
CA GLY A 59 -36.51 -9.35 12.68
C GLY A 59 -36.22 -9.21 11.18
N GLY A 60 -35.40 -10.08 10.59
CA GLY A 60 -35.14 -10.15 9.15
C GLY A 60 -36.30 -10.76 8.36
N THR A 61 -37.53 -10.29 8.59
CA THR A 61 -38.76 -10.86 8.03
C THR A 61 -39.33 -10.08 6.84
N GLN A 62 -38.57 -9.11 6.33
CA GLN A 62 -38.94 -8.22 5.24
C GLN A 62 -38.08 -8.48 4.00
N ALA A 63 -38.58 -8.06 2.84
CA ALA A 63 -37.85 -8.14 1.57
C ALA A 63 -36.55 -7.30 1.58
N ASP A 64 -36.51 -6.25 2.41
CA ASP A 64 -35.35 -5.40 2.63
C ASP A 64 -34.80 -5.68 4.04
N LEU A 65 -33.53 -6.08 4.13
CA LEU A 65 -32.81 -6.26 5.39
C LEU A 65 -31.82 -5.11 5.59
N THR A 66 -32.09 -4.24 6.56
CA THR A 66 -31.25 -3.10 6.90
C THR A 66 -30.56 -3.30 8.24
N PHE A 67 -29.24 -3.14 8.30
CA PHE A 67 -28.44 -3.33 9.50
C PHE A 67 -27.10 -2.58 9.43
N THR A 68 -26.40 -2.48 10.57
CA THR A 68 -25.05 -1.93 10.65
C THR A 68 -24.04 -3.06 10.46
N ALA A 69 -23.16 -2.95 9.45
CA ALA A 69 -22.18 -3.96 9.12
C ALA A 69 -20.97 -3.90 10.08
N LEU A 70 -20.81 -4.94 10.90
CA LEU A 70 -19.73 -5.04 11.90
C LEU A 70 -18.62 -6.01 11.49
N LYS A 71 -18.97 -7.07 10.75
CA LYS A 71 -18.04 -8.12 10.31
C LYS A 71 -18.42 -8.62 8.93
N THR A 72 -17.46 -9.21 8.23
CA THR A 72 -17.72 -9.89 6.96
C THR A 72 -18.60 -11.10 7.20
N GLN A 73 -19.70 -11.22 6.44
CA GLN A 73 -20.69 -12.29 6.62
C GLN A 73 -21.44 -12.54 5.30
N LEU A 74 -21.81 -13.79 5.05
CA LEU A 74 -22.74 -14.17 3.98
C LEU A 74 -24.20 -14.13 4.47
N PHE A 75 -25.10 -13.72 3.58
CA PHE A 75 -26.54 -13.68 3.81
C PHE A 75 -27.30 -14.34 2.66
N VAL A 76 -28.42 -14.98 2.99
CA VAL A 76 -29.39 -15.48 2.02
C VAL A 76 -30.81 -15.17 2.51
N CYS A 77 -31.74 -14.93 1.58
CA CYS A 77 -33.13 -14.71 1.90
C CYS A 77 -33.97 -15.91 1.44
N ARG A 78 -34.75 -16.47 2.35
CA ARG A 78 -35.84 -17.40 2.04
C ARG A 78 -37.09 -16.61 1.72
N VAL A 79 -37.75 -16.94 0.62
CA VAL A 79 -39.07 -16.44 0.27
C VAL A 79 -40.03 -17.61 0.23
N ASN A 80 -41.10 -17.55 1.02
CA ASN A 80 -42.11 -18.58 1.06
C ASN A 80 -43.53 -18.03 0.96
N ASP A 81 -44.48 -18.87 0.58
CA ASP A 81 -45.91 -18.56 0.57
C ASP A 81 -46.64 -19.28 1.72
N PRO A 82 -47.97 -19.07 1.90
CA PRO A 82 -48.76 -19.75 2.93
C PRO A 82 -48.97 -21.25 2.66
N PHE A 83 -48.65 -21.74 1.45
CA PHE A 83 -48.76 -23.14 1.06
C PHE A 83 -47.43 -23.89 1.25
N ASN A 84 -46.47 -23.26 1.93
CA ASN A 84 -45.15 -23.80 2.23
C ASN A 84 -44.27 -24.02 0.98
N ASN A 85 -44.60 -23.38 -0.16
CA ASN A 85 -43.67 -23.27 -1.28
C ASN A 85 -42.53 -22.33 -0.87
N CYS A 86 -41.30 -22.68 -1.22
CA CYS A 86 -40.12 -21.98 -0.73
C CYS A 86 -39.04 -21.89 -1.81
N VAL A 87 -38.46 -20.70 -1.97
CA VAL A 87 -37.29 -20.45 -2.81
C VAL A 87 -36.27 -19.62 -2.04
N PHE A 88 -34.99 -19.80 -2.36
CA PHE A 88 -33.90 -19.04 -1.74
C PHE A 88 -33.28 -18.09 -2.76
N SER A 89 -32.88 -16.92 -2.30
CA SER A 89 -32.04 -16.01 -3.09
C SER A 89 -30.65 -16.62 -3.32
N GLU A 90 -29.87 -16.02 -4.22
CA GLU A 90 -28.43 -16.20 -4.21
C GLU A 90 -27.84 -15.72 -2.89
N TRP A 91 -26.74 -16.35 -2.49
CA TRP A 91 -25.92 -15.90 -1.38
C TRP A 91 -25.21 -14.60 -1.73
N VAL A 92 -25.25 -13.63 -0.82
CA VAL A 92 -24.54 -12.36 -0.96
C VAL A 92 -23.55 -12.16 0.17
N LYS A 93 -22.38 -11.64 -0.19
CA LYS A 93 -21.34 -11.30 0.76
C LYS A 93 -21.43 -9.83 1.12
N VAL A 94 -21.56 -9.55 2.42
CA VAL A 94 -21.30 -8.23 2.98
C VAL A 94 -19.87 -8.25 3.46
N LYS A 95 -18.93 -7.75 2.64
CA LYS A 95 -17.51 -7.63 3.00
C LYS A 95 -17.33 -6.34 3.81
N VAL A 96 -16.75 -6.46 4.99
CA VAL A 96 -16.44 -5.33 5.86
C VAL A 96 -14.93 -5.13 5.89
N LEU A 97 -14.47 -3.93 5.53
CA LEU A 97 -13.09 -3.53 5.72
C LEU A 97 -12.98 -2.75 7.04
N ASP A 98 -12.00 -3.11 7.87
CA ASP A 98 -11.70 -2.40 9.12
C ASP A 98 -10.93 -1.11 8.84
N ILE A 99 -11.63 -0.18 8.18
CA ILE A 99 -11.15 1.14 7.78
C ILE A 99 -12.26 2.12 8.14
N ASN A 100 -11.90 3.23 8.79
CA ASN A 100 -12.88 4.25 9.17
C ASN A 100 -13.51 4.88 7.91
N LYS A 101 -14.79 5.27 8.00
CA LYS A 101 -15.53 5.93 6.92
C LYS A 101 -15.07 7.37 6.61
N SER A 102 -13.99 7.86 7.23
CA SER A 102 -13.52 9.24 7.12
C SER A 102 -13.07 9.63 5.70
N GLY A 103 -12.72 8.66 4.85
CA GLY A 103 -12.38 8.91 3.44
C GLY A 103 -13.58 8.88 2.48
N LEU A 104 -14.74 8.39 2.92
CA LEU A 104 -15.92 8.28 2.04
C LEU A 104 -16.63 9.63 1.87
N PRO A 105 -17.07 9.97 0.64
CA PRO A 105 -17.94 11.11 0.42
C PRO A 105 -19.23 11.01 1.25
N VAL A 106 -19.73 12.15 1.70
CA VAL A 106 -21.00 12.23 2.47
C VAL A 106 -22.16 11.65 1.66
N ASP A 107 -22.20 11.95 0.37
CA ASP A 107 -23.26 11.55 -0.56
C ASP A 107 -22.87 10.32 -1.40
N TRP A 108 -22.00 9.46 -0.88
CA TRP A 108 -21.57 8.23 -1.56
C TRP A 108 -22.76 7.34 -1.92
N GLN A 109 -22.92 7.00 -3.20
CA GLN A 109 -24.08 6.27 -3.72
C GLN A 109 -23.81 4.77 -3.92
N GLY A 110 -22.57 4.34 -3.67
CA GLY A 110 -22.16 2.95 -3.82
C GLY A 110 -21.17 2.71 -4.96
N GLU A 111 -20.75 3.76 -5.66
CA GLU A 111 -19.68 3.72 -6.65
C GLU A 111 -18.34 3.23 -6.02
N PRO A 112 -17.43 2.58 -6.76
CA PRO A 112 -16.17 2.11 -6.21
C PRO A 112 -15.32 3.24 -5.63
N HIS A 113 -15.08 3.19 -4.33
CA HIS A 113 -14.22 4.14 -3.63
C HIS A 113 -12.96 3.43 -3.13
N ILE A 114 -11.82 3.72 -3.74
CA ILE A 114 -10.54 3.07 -3.39
C ILE A 114 -10.13 3.47 -1.97
N ALA A 115 -10.09 2.49 -1.08
CA ALA A 115 -9.71 2.64 0.32
C ALA A 115 -8.26 2.21 0.58
N ILE A 116 -7.72 1.30 -0.23
CA ILE A 116 -6.32 0.86 -0.19
C ILE A 116 -5.77 0.88 -1.60
N ASN A 117 -4.75 1.71 -1.84
CA ASN A 117 -3.92 1.65 -3.03
C ASN A 117 -2.80 0.61 -2.86
N PRO A 118 -2.35 -0.03 -3.95
CA PRO A 118 -1.13 -0.81 -3.93
C PRO A 118 0.06 0.08 -3.58
N LYS A 119 1.17 -0.54 -3.15
CA LYS A 119 2.41 0.17 -2.79
C LYS A 119 3.57 -0.39 -3.61
N PRO A 120 4.57 0.43 -3.98
CA PRO A 120 5.77 -0.06 -4.63
C PRO A 120 6.50 -1.06 -3.74
N GLN A 121 7.11 -2.08 -4.34
CA GLN A 121 7.80 -3.14 -3.61
C GLN A 121 9.08 -3.57 -4.34
N THR A 122 10.15 -3.76 -3.57
CA THR A 122 11.35 -4.46 -4.03
C THR A 122 11.36 -5.86 -3.44
N VAL A 123 11.29 -6.88 -4.29
CA VAL A 123 11.07 -8.27 -3.88
C VAL A 123 12.24 -9.14 -4.34
N ARG A 124 12.65 -10.11 -3.51
CA ARG A 124 13.76 -11.00 -3.87
C ARG A 124 13.32 -12.05 -4.89
N LEU A 125 14.20 -12.38 -5.83
CA LEU A 125 13.98 -13.48 -6.78
C LEU A 125 13.61 -14.77 -6.04
N GLY A 126 12.57 -15.46 -6.50
CA GLY A 126 12.04 -16.70 -5.92
C GLY A 126 11.11 -16.50 -4.71
N SER A 127 10.98 -15.28 -4.18
CA SER A 127 10.07 -14.99 -3.07
C SER A 127 8.64 -14.69 -3.54
N LYS A 128 7.75 -14.34 -2.61
CA LYS A 128 6.34 -14.04 -2.89
C LYS A 128 6.10 -12.54 -3.00
N LEU A 129 5.53 -12.09 -4.11
CA LEU A 129 4.99 -10.73 -4.28
C LEU A 129 3.52 -10.71 -3.82
N THR A 130 3.15 -9.69 -3.05
CA THR A 130 1.74 -9.43 -2.69
C THR A 130 1.44 -7.94 -2.81
N LEU A 131 0.71 -7.57 -3.85
CA LEU A 131 0.10 -6.24 -3.97
C LEU A 131 -1.35 -6.31 -3.50
N ARG A 132 -1.82 -5.27 -2.80
CA ARG A 132 -3.21 -5.19 -2.32
C ARG A 132 -3.87 -3.93 -2.85
N CYS A 133 -5.12 -4.08 -3.26
CA CYS A 133 -5.99 -2.99 -3.64
C CYS A 133 -7.38 -3.29 -3.10
N ALA A 134 -7.98 -2.38 -2.34
CA ALA A 134 -9.32 -2.57 -1.80
C ALA A 134 -10.16 -1.32 -1.98
N ALA A 135 -11.43 -1.51 -2.31
CA ALA A 135 -12.38 -0.44 -2.47
C ALA A 135 -13.70 -0.77 -1.78
N PHE A 136 -14.38 0.27 -1.30
CA PHE A 136 -15.79 0.19 -0.96
C PHE A 136 -16.64 0.19 -2.23
N GLY A 137 -17.84 -0.39 -2.19
CA GLY A 137 -18.80 -0.42 -3.30
C GLY A 137 -20.10 -1.10 -2.91
N VAL A 138 -21.21 -0.56 -3.43
CA VAL A 138 -22.57 -1.12 -3.36
C VAL A 138 -23.17 -1.02 -4.77
N PRO A 139 -23.08 -2.07 -5.62
CA PRO A 139 -22.57 -3.42 -5.37
C PRO A 139 -21.06 -3.50 -5.11
N ALA A 140 -20.63 -4.60 -4.48
CA ALA A 140 -19.23 -4.94 -4.27
C ALA A 140 -18.46 -4.88 -5.60
N PRO A 141 -17.30 -4.21 -5.63
CA PRO A 141 -16.59 -4.03 -6.88
C PRO A 141 -15.88 -5.32 -7.33
N HIS A 142 -15.76 -5.47 -8.64
CA HIS A 142 -14.87 -6.39 -9.30
C HIS A 142 -13.48 -5.78 -9.45
N TYR A 143 -12.45 -6.62 -9.48
CA TYR A 143 -11.05 -6.21 -9.60
C TYR A 143 -10.46 -6.83 -10.86
N GLN A 144 -9.51 -6.14 -11.48
CA GLN A 144 -8.67 -6.69 -12.55
C GLN A 144 -7.28 -6.05 -12.45
N TRP A 145 -6.24 -6.86 -12.30
CA TRP A 145 -4.85 -6.37 -12.25
C TRP A 145 -4.25 -6.26 -13.64
N TYR A 146 -3.39 -5.25 -13.80
CA TYR A 146 -2.63 -4.98 -15.02
C TYR A 146 -1.14 -4.91 -14.69
N LYS A 147 -0.30 -5.34 -15.64
CA LYS A 147 1.16 -5.14 -15.63
C LYS A 147 1.58 -4.51 -16.94
N ASN A 148 2.28 -3.38 -16.88
CA ASN A 148 2.77 -2.64 -18.06
C ASN A 148 1.66 -2.40 -19.10
N GLY A 149 0.46 -2.03 -18.64
CA GLY A 149 -0.70 -1.76 -19.51
C GLY A 149 -1.49 -2.98 -19.99
N HIS A 150 -1.04 -4.21 -19.69
CA HIS A 150 -1.73 -5.44 -20.11
C HIS A 150 -2.45 -6.14 -18.96
N PRO A 151 -3.69 -6.65 -19.16
CA PRO A 151 -4.43 -7.35 -18.11
C PRO A 151 -3.77 -8.68 -17.77
N LEU A 152 -3.62 -8.94 -16.47
CA LEU A 152 -3.16 -10.22 -15.95
C LEU A 152 -4.33 -11.21 -15.88
N GLN A 153 -4.22 -12.31 -16.63
CA GLN A 153 -5.29 -13.30 -16.72
C GLN A 153 -5.64 -13.89 -15.34
N ASN A 154 -6.93 -13.96 -15.03
CA ASN A 154 -7.48 -14.53 -13.80
C ASN A 154 -6.95 -13.87 -12.51
N LYS A 155 -6.42 -12.64 -12.58
CA LYS A 155 -6.03 -11.86 -11.41
C LYS A 155 -7.11 -10.82 -11.10
N THR A 156 -8.20 -11.31 -10.49
CA THR A 156 -9.44 -10.55 -10.27
C THR A 156 -9.82 -10.37 -8.79
N SER A 157 -8.86 -10.54 -7.88
CA SER A 157 -9.03 -10.31 -6.44
C SER A 157 -8.48 -8.95 -6.00
N ASP A 158 -8.89 -8.51 -4.81
CA ASP A 158 -8.33 -7.38 -4.06
C ASP A 158 -6.85 -7.56 -3.64
N ALA A 159 -6.25 -8.70 -3.95
CA ALA A 159 -4.83 -8.96 -3.77
C ALA A 159 -4.27 -9.70 -4.99
N LEU A 160 -3.17 -9.19 -5.54
CA LEU A 160 -2.35 -9.89 -6.51
C LEU A 160 -1.25 -10.63 -5.77
N GLN A 161 -1.31 -11.96 -5.81
CA GLN A 161 -0.26 -12.84 -5.31
C GLN A 161 0.45 -13.53 -6.47
N ILE A 162 1.77 -13.48 -6.44
CA ILE A 162 2.68 -14.19 -7.32
C ILE A 162 3.72 -14.87 -6.44
N ASP A 163 3.70 -16.20 -6.42
CA ASP A 163 4.70 -16.99 -5.71
C ASP A 163 5.88 -17.28 -6.66
N GLY A 164 7.11 -17.35 -6.13
CA GLY A 164 8.28 -17.68 -6.94
C GLY A 164 8.64 -16.60 -7.97
N VAL A 165 8.70 -15.34 -7.57
CA VAL A 165 8.90 -14.23 -8.52
C VAL A 165 10.20 -14.36 -9.32
N THR A 166 10.08 -14.26 -10.64
CA THR A 166 11.19 -14.17 -11.60
C THR A 166 11.41 -12.72 -12.07
N ALA A 167 12.49 -12.46 -12.80
CA ALA A 167 12.78 -11.13 -13.37
C ALA A 167 11.66 -10.58 -14.28
N GLU A 168 10.86 -11.45 -14.91
CA GLU A 168 9.73 -11.06 -15.76
C GLU A 168 8.57 -10.40 -14.99
N HIS A 169 8.55 -10.57 -13.67
CA HIS A 169 7.55 -9.95 -12.79
C HIS A 169 7.95 -8.52 -12.38
N LYS A 170 9.11 -8.02 -12.81
CA LYS A 170 9.42 -6.59 -12.72
C LYS A 170 8.48 -5.79 -13.64
N GLY A 171 8.01 -4.65 -13.16
CA GLY A 171 7.21 -3.74 -13.97
C GLY A 171 6.29 -2.84 -13.17
N SER A 172 5.46 -2.07 -13.88
CA SER A 172 4.47 -1.19 -13.29
C SER A 172 3.12 -1.89 -13.22
N TYR A 173 2.51 -1.88 -12.04
CA TYR A 173 1.27 -2.58 -11.73
C TYR A 173 0.19 -1.59 -11.32
N LEU A 174 -1.05 -1.84 -11.76
CA LEU A 174 -2.22 -1.08 -11.37
C LEU A 174 -3.45 -1.99 -11.37
N CYS A 175 -4.49 -1.59 -10.64
CA CYS A 175 -5.73 -2.34 -10.53
C CYS A 175 -6.90 -1.49 -11.05
N SER A 176 -7.71 -2.08 -11.93
CA SER A 176 -9.05 -1.56 -12.25
C SER A 176 -10.04 -2.14 -11.24
N ILE A 177 -10.90 -1.28 -10.73
CA ILE A 177 -11.95 -1.56 -9.76
C ILE A 177 -13.26 -1.04 -10.32
N SER A 178 -14.22 -1.93 -10.58
CA SER A 178 -15.46 -1.55 -11.23
C SER A 178 -16.70 -2.16 -10.57
N ASN A 179 -17.81 -1.45 -10.66
CA ASN A 179 -19.13 -2.04 -10.44
C ASN A 179 -20.10 -1.50 -11.51
N VAL A 180 -21.39 -1.72 -11.34
CA VAL A 180 -22.41 -1.30 -12.31
C VAL A 180 -22.54 0.23 -12.47
N LEU A 181 -21.94 1.03 -11.59
CA LEU A 181 -22.03 2.49 -11.60
C LEU A 181 -20.83 3.13 -12.30
N GLU A 182 -19.61 2.72 -11.96
CA GLU A 182 -18.39 3.26 -12.58
C GLU A 182 -17.22 2.26 -12.53
N GLU A 183 -16.16 2.61 -13.26
CA GLU A 183 -14.83 2.01 -13.15
C GLU A 183 -13.86 3.06 -12.60
N ARG A 184 -12.99 2.65 -11.68
CA ARG A 184 -11.91 3.45 -11.11
C ARG A 184 -10.60 2.70 -11.15
N TRP A 185 -9.51 3.43 -11.32
CA TRP A 185 -8.16 2.89 -11.40
C TRP A 185 -7.33 3.33 -10.21
N THR A 186 -6.45 2.45 -9.73
CA THR A 186 -5.42 2.83 -8.75
C THR A 186 -4.33 3.68 -9.40
N GLU A 187 -3.53 4.31 -8.57
CA GLU A 187 -2.22 4.79 -9.00
C GLU A 187 -1.33 3.60 -9.43
N PRO A 188 -0.48 3.75 -10.46
CA PRO A 188 0.49 2.74 -10.82
C PRO A 188 1.58 2.63 -9.75
N VAL A 189 2.04 1.42 -9.48
CA VAL A 189 3.16 1.14 -8.58
C VAL A 189 4.20 0.26 -9.23
N ASP A 190 5.46 0.58 -8.98
CA ASP A 190 6.57 -0.19 -9.54
C ASP A 190 6.97 -1.33 -8.60
N VAL A 191 7.16 -2.50 -9.20
CA VAL A 191 7.72 -3.68 -8.56
C VAL A 191 9.10 -3.94 -9.14
N ASP A 192 10.11 -3.92 -8.27
CA ASP A 192 11.47 -4.30 -8.59
C ASP A 192 11.79 -5.70 -8.08
N ILE A 193 12.60 -6.44 -8.85
CA ILE A 193 13.06 -7.77 -8.48
C ILE A 193 14.57 -7.73 -8.28
N VAL A 194 15.02 -8.00 -7.06
CA VAL A 194 16.44 -8.05 -6.70
C VAL A 194 16.92 -9.49 -6.58
N GLN A 195 18.12 -9.75 -7.06
CA GLN A 195 18.81 -11.01 -6.78
C GLN A 195 19.32 -11.00 -5.33
N PRO A 196 19.47 -12.17 -4.68
CA PRO A 196 20.03 -12.27 -3.33
C PRO A 196 21.38 -11.57 -3.19
N ASP A 197 22.19 -11.58 -4.24
CA ASP A 197 23.54 -11.03 -4.27
C ASP A 197 23.59 -9.51 -4.57
N GLN A 198 22.43 -8.88 -4.79
CA GLN A 198 22.29 -7.43 -5.03
C GLN A 198 21.77 -6.65 -3.82
N VAL A 199 21.84 -7.21 -2.60
CA VAL A 199 21.83 -6.37 -1.40
C VAL A 199 23.15 -5.63 -1.40
N SER A 200 23.19 -4.45 -2.00
CA SER A 200 24.27 -3.51 -1.74
C SER A 200 24.45 -3.43 -0.22
N PRO A 201 25.69 -3.56 0.31
CA PRO A 201 25.90 -3.34 1.73
C PRO A 201 25.26 -1.97 2.07
N PRO A 202 24.60 -1.82 3.24
CA PRO A 202 24.10 -0.52 3.64
C PRO A 202 25.24 0.46 3.44
N ALA A 203 25.00 1.52 2.66
CA ALA A 203 26.01 2.54 2.44
C ALA A 203 26.57 2.89 3.82
N LEU A 204 27.85 2.59 4.05
CA LEU A 204 28.49 2.89 5.32
C LEU A 204 28.53 4.42 5.41
N THR A 205 27.53 5.00 6.07
CA THR A 205 27.48 6.43 6.32
C THR A 205 28.25 6.70 7.59
N ALA A 206 29.24 7.59 7.51
CA ALA A 206 29.95 8.03 8.69
C ALA A 206 28.98 8.64 9.70
N SER A 207 29.12 8.31 10.98
CA SER A 207 28.33 8.91 12.06
C SER A 207 28.69 10.38 12.26
N ASP A 208 29.92 10.76 11.89
CA ASP A 208 30.41 12.13 11.91
C ASP A 208 31.64 12.28 11.00
N LYS A 209 32.04 13.51 10.69
CA LYS A 209 33.25 13.83 9.93
C LYS A 209 34.05 14.91 10.67
N VAL A 210 35.29 14.61 11.04
CA VAL A 210 36.16 15.53 11.80
C VAL A 210 37.52 15.63 11.11
N ALA A 211 38.03 16.84 10.96
CA ALA A 211 39.35 17.08 10.37
C ALA A 211 40.23 17.93 11.28
N LEU A 212 41.51 17.54 11.42
CA LEU A 212 42.56 18.34 12.05
C LEU A 212 43.61 18.69 10.99
N LEU A 213 43.82 19.97 10.73
CA LEU A 213 44.86 20.49 9.85
C LEU A 213 45.89 21.28 10.65
N ILE A 214 47.16 21.00 10.45
CA ILE A 214 48.27 21.70 11.10
C ILE A 214 49.23 22.22 10.03
N GLY A 215 49.47 23.53 10.02
CA GLY A 215 50.39 24.19 9.09
C GLY A 215 51.51 24.89 9.84
N ASN A 216 52.75 24.39 9.75
CA ASN A 216 53.90 25.02 10.38
C ASN A 216 54.77 25.72 9.34
N LEU A 217 54.96 27.02 9.53
CA LEU A 217 55.63 27.97 8.65
C LEU A 217 56.93 28.46 9.23
N ASN A 218 56.95 28.74 10.54
CA ASN A 218 58.02 29.45 11.21
C ASN A 218 58.88 28.47 12.02
N TYR A 219 60.11 28.26 11.55
CA TYR A 219 61.09 27.38 12.18
C TYR A 219 62.33 28.20 12.51
N SER A 220 62.85 28.07 13.73
CA SER A 220 63.96 28.91 14.20
C SER A 220 65.24 28.81 13.35
N ASN A 221 65.43 27.69 12.65
CA ASN A 221 66.65 27.39 11.88
C ASN A 221 66.43 27.23 10.37
N TYR A 222 65.22 27.51 9.86
CA TYR A 222 64.89 27.33 8.44
C TYR A 222 64.10 28.53 7.90
N PRO A 223 64.16 28.80 6.58
CA PRO A 223 63.33 29.83 5.96
C PRO A 223 61.83 29.58 6.19
N SER A 224 61.08 30.66 6.38
CA SER A 224 59.63 30.61 6.52
C SER A 224 58.97 30.08 5.25
N LEU A 225 57.98 29.20 5.41
CA LEU A 225 57.21 28.63 4.30
C LEU A 225 55.87 29.33 4.15
N MET A 226 55.53 29.83 2.95
CA MET A 226 54.20 30.42 2.69
C MET A 226 53.13 29.37 2.34
N ALA A 227 53.54 28.21 1.78
CA ALA A 227 52.61 27.17 1.33
C ALA A 227 51.73 26.57 2.44
N PRO A 228 52.24 26.25 3.65
CA PRO A 228 51.42 25.62 4.69
C PRO A 228 50.18 26.41 5.12
N VAL A 229 50.23 27.75 5.13
CA VAL A 229 49.04 28.58 5.43
C VAL A 229 48.01 28.47 4.31
N MET A 230 48.45 28.53 3.07
CA MET A 230 47.56 28.42 1.91
C MET A 230 46.89 27.04 1.87
N ASP A 231 47.68 25.98 2.09
CA ASP A 231 47.18 24.60 2.09
C ASP A 231 46.13 24.37 3.18
N VAL A 232 46.42 24.81 4.42
CA VAL A 232 45.48 24.69 5.54
C VAL A 232 44.19 25.48 5.27
N HIS A 233 44.30 26.68 4.68
CA HIS A 233 43.14 27.51 4.36
C HIS A 233 42.25 26.86 3.28
N GLU A 234 42.83 26.46 2.15
CA GLU A 234 42.10 25.85 1.04
C GLU A 234 41.46 24.53 1.43
N LEU A 235 42.21 23.64 2.09
CA LEU A 235 41.69 22.36 2.54
C LEU A 235 40.61 22.53 3.61
N SER A 236 40.75 23.48 4.53
CA SER A 236 39.71 23.77 5.51
C SER A 236 38.39 24.12 4.83
N ASN A 237 38.41 24.98 3.82
CA ASN A 237 37.21 25.38 3.07
C ASN A 237 36.58 24.19 2.34
N LEU A 238 37.39 23.38 1.65
CA LEU A 238 36.90 22.18 0.94
C LEU A 238 36.28 21.15 1.90
N LEU A 239 36.94 20.90 3.04
CA LEU A 239 36.48 19.93 4.02
C LEU A 239 35.19 20.41 4.72
N GLN A 240 35.07 21.70 5.02
CA GLN A 240 33.82 22.27 5.53
C GLN A 240 32.67 22.11 4.53
N GLN A 241 32.90 22.32 3.23
CA GLN A 241 31.89 22.08 2.18
C GLN A 241 31.48 20.60 2.08
N LEU A 242 32.39 19.68 2.42
CA LEU A 242 32.14 18.23 2.50
C LEU A 242 31.51 17.80 3.84
N GLY A 243 31.20 18.75 4.72
CA GLY A 243 30.54 18.54 6.01
C GLY A 243 31.46 18.10 7.13
N PHE A 244 32.78 18.31 7.03
CA PHE A 244 33.69 18.08 8.14
C PHE A 244 33.61 19.20 9.17
N ARG A 245 33.70 18.84 10.45
CA ARG A 245 34.06 19.75 11.53
C ARG A 245 35.58 19.90 11.53
N VAL A 246 36.05 21.08 11.14
CA VAL A 246 37.47 21.33 10.86
C VAL A 246 38.12 22.11 11.99
N VAL A 247 39.26 21.64 12.48
CA VAL A 247 40.17 22.35 13.39
C VAL A 247 41.46 22.64 12.63
N SER A 248 41.80 23.91 12.48
CA SER A 248 43.00 24.37 11.77
C SER A 248 43.92 25.08 12.73
N LEU A 249 45.18 24.65 12.81
CA LEU A 249 46.20 25.19 13.72
C LEU A 249 47.46 25.54 12.93
N LEU A 250 48.17 26.58 13.35
CA LEU A 250 49.38 27.05 12.68
C LEU A 250 50.54 27.20 13.67
N ASP A 251 51.77 26.97 13.19
CA ASP A 251 53.02 27.19 13.93
C ASP A 251 53.07 26.55 15.32
N LEU A 252 52.62 25.30 15.42
CA LEU A 252 52.65 24.55 16.67
C LEU A 252 54.06 24.05 17.01
N THR A 253 54.41 24.14 18.29
CA THR A 253 55.52 23.38 18.86
C THR A 253 55.22 21.89 18.85
N LYS A 254 56.24 21.05 19.08
CA LYS A 254 56.07 19.59 19.18
C LYS A 254 55.07 19.20 20.29
N GLU A 255 55.13 19.87 21.44
CA GLU A 255 54.25 19.59 22.57
C GLU A 255 52.80 19.95 22.25
N GLU A 256 52.57 21.10 21.59
CA GLU A 256 51.24 21.53 21.16
C GLU A 256 50.66 20.64 20.06
N MET A 257 51.49 20.18 19.12
CA MET A 257 51.09 19.24 18.08
C MET A 257 50.63 17.90 18.68
N LEU A 258 51.39 17.35 19.63
CA LEU A 258 51.00 16.13 20.34
C LEU A 258 49.68 16.31 21.09
N ALA A 259 49.51 17.45 21.78
CA ALA A 259 48.27 17.76 22.48
C ALA A 259 47.06 17.92 21.52
N ALA A 260 47.28 18.50 20.34
CA ALA A 260 46.25 18.64 19.31
C ALA A 260 45.83 17.28 18.73
N ILE A 261 46.80 16.39 18.48
CA ILE A 261 46.56 15.02 18.00
C ILE A 261 45.79 14.22 19.06
N ASP A 262 46.19 14.29 20.33
CA ASP A 262 45.50 13.60 21.42
C ASP A 262 44.03 14.04 21.53
N LYS A 263 43.76 15.34 21.42
CA LYS A 263 42.38 15.87 21.38
C LYS A 263 41.62 15.41 20.15
N PHE A 264 42.27 15.33 18.99
CA PHE A 264 41.63 14.86 17.76
C PHE A 264 41.27 13.38 17.85
N ILE A 265 42.13 12.53 18.42
CA ILE A 265 41.85 11.10 18.64
C ILE A 265 40.62 10.92 19.54
N GLN A 266 40.43 11.77 20.55
CA GLN A 266 39.23 11.74 21.40
C GLN A 266 37.91 12.06 20.66
N LEU A 267 37.98 12.59 19.43
CA LEU A 267 36.81 12.86 18.59
C LEU A 267 36.51 11.70 17.60
N LEU A 268 37.37 10.67 17.54
CA LEU A 268 37.26 9.56 16.59
C LEU A 268 36.60 8.33 17.23
N ASP A 269 35.27 8.38 17.34
CA ASP A 269 34.45 7.23 17.78
C ASP A 269 34.12 6.27 16.62
N ARG A 270 33.51 5.12 16.97
CA ARG A 270 33.10 4.10 15.98
C ARG A 270 32.15 4.70 14.93
N GLY A 271 32.61 4.71 13.68
CA GLY A 271 31.83 5.21 12.53
C GLY A 271 32.18 6.65 12.12
N VAL A 272 33.05 7.35 12.86
CA VAL A 272 33.51 8.70 12.49
C VAL A 272 34.56 8.63 11.39
N TYR A 273 34.47 9.51 10.40
CA TYR A 273 35.55 9.74 9.44
C TYR A 273 36.48 10.83 9.96
N GLY A 274 37.68 10.42 10.36
CA GLY A 274 38.76 11.32 10.76
C GLY A 274 39.68 11.62 9.57
N LEU A 275 40.03 12.90 9.39
CA LEU A 275 41.08 13.34 8.48
C LEU A 275 42.13 14.14 9.25
N PHE A 276 43.40 13.76 9.13
CA PHE A 276 44.52 14.51 9.68
C PHE A 276 45.41 14.97 8.52
N TYR A 277 45.76 16.26 8.52
CA TYR A 277 46.62 16.85 7.51
C TYR A 277 47.70 17.70 8.18
N TYR A 278 48.94 17.53 7.74
CA TYR A 278 50.08 18.33 8.19
C TYR A 278 50.82 18.90 6.99
N ALA A 279 51.10 20.20 7.03
CA ALA A 279 51.96 20.90 6.07
C ALA A 279 53.10 21.61 6.81
N GLY A 280 54.33 21.42 6.35
CA GLY A 280 55.53 21.95 6.99
C GLY A 280 56.80 21.42 6.33
N HIS A 281 57.96 21.68 6.93
CA HIS A 281 59.21 21.09 6.44
C HIS A 281 59.19 19.57 6.64
N GLY A 282 59.44 18.82 5.56
CA GLY A 282 59.75 17.40 5.63
C GLY A 282 61.20 17.20 6.06
N TYR A 283 61.47 16.10 6.76
CA TYR A 283 62.84 15.59 6.89
C TYR A 283 63.09 14.68 5.67
N GLU A 284 64.17 14.91 4.92
CA GLU A 284 64.80 13.85 4.11
C GLU A 284 65.71 13.00 4.99
#